data_AF-A0A3C1WKX5-F1
#
_entry.id   AF-A0A3C1WKX5-F1
#
_cell.length_a   1.000
_cell.length_b   1.000
_cell.length_c   1.000
_cell.angle_alpha   90.00
_cell.angle_beta   90.00
_cell.angle_gamma   90.00
#
_symmetry.space_group_name_H-M   'P 1'
#
loop_
_entity.id
_entity.type
_entity.pdbx_description
1 polymer ?
#
loop_
_entity_poly.entity_id
_entity_poly.type
_entity_poly.pdbx_seq_one_letter_code
_entity_poly.pdbx_strand_id
1 'polypeptide(L)'
;MKFGTKVLHAGIEPEETTGAIMTPIFQTSTYVQAAPGNHKGYEYARTQNPTRTVLQNNLAALENGKFGLCFSSGLGATDAVIKLLSPGDEVISTNDLYGGSYRIFTKVYEKYGVKFQFVPMTDVKNIENAVTKKTKLIWVETPTNPLMNIIDIAAVAKLAKASGAILCVDNTFASPYL
;
A
#
# COMPACT_ATOMS: atom_id res chain seq x y z
N MET A 1 20.55 8.88 4.25
CA MET A 1 20.81 9.00 2.78
C MET A 1 19.90 10.07 2.19
N LYS A 2 20.40 10.84 1.21
CA LYS A 2 19.57 11.77 0.41
C LYS A 2 18.65 10.96 -0.53
N PHE A 3 17.53 11.55 -0.99
CA PHE A 3 16.54 10.86 -1.83
C PHE A 3 17.17 10.22 -3.07
N GLY A 4 17.92 10.99 -3.87
CA GLY A 4 18.58 10.46 -5.07
C GLY A 4 19.54 9.29 -4.80
N THR A 5 20.19 9.27 -3.63
CA THR A 5 21.01 8.12 -3.21
C THR A 5 20.14 6.92 -2.88
N LYS A 6 19.00 7.10 -2.21
CA LYS A 6 18.07 6.00 -1.91
C LYS A 6 17.51 5.37 -3.18
N VAL A 7 17.16 6.18 -4.18
CA VAL A 7 16.65 5.69 -5.48
C VAL A 7 17.60 4.68 -6.10
N LEU A 8 18.91 4.92 -6.03
CA LEU A 8 19.92 4.07 -6.65
C LEU A 8 20.42 2.92 -5.77
N HIS A 9 20.42 3.08 -4.44
CA HIS A 9 21.15 2.16 -3.55
C HIS A 9 20.29 1.51 -2.47
N ALA A 10 19.13 2.05 -2.12
CA ALA A 10 18.36 1.49 -1.01
C ALA A 10 17.85 0.08 -1.36
N GLY A 11 18.17 -0.89 -0.50
CA GLY A 11 17.74 -2.28 -0.69
C GLY A 11 18.53 -3.06 -1.76
N ILE A 12 19.51 -2.43 -2.43
CA ILE A 12 20.37 -3.07 -3.42
C ILE A 12 21.73 -3.33 -2.77
N GLU A 13 22.13 -4.60 -2.74
CA GLU A 13 23.46 -5.04 -2.33
C GLU A 13 24.05 -5.90 -3.47
N PRO A 14 25.38 -5.89 -3.68
CA PRO A 14 26.01 -6.82 -4.62
C PRO A 14 25.65 -8.27 -4.31
N GLU A 15 25.39 -9.06 -5.35
CA GLU A 15 25.04 -10.47 -5.16
C GLU A 15 26.24 -11.26 -4.61
N GLU A 16 26.02 -12.02 -3.54
CA GLU A 16 27.07 -12.64 -2.72
C GLU A 16 27.94 -13.64 -3.49
N THR A 17 27.36 -14.38 -4.43
CA THR A 17 28.06 -15.46 -5.14
C THR A 17 28.96 -14.95 -6.27
N THR A 18 28.49 -13.96 -7.02
CA THR A 18 29.10 -13.51 -8.29
C THR A 18 29.65 -12.09 -8.22
N GLY A 19 29.27 -11.31 -7.21
CA GLY A 19 29.59 -9.89 -7.11
C GLY A 19 28.78 -9.01 -8.08
N ALA A 20 27.72 -9.53 -8.70
CA ALA A 20 26.88 -8.75 -9.61
C ALA A 20 26.30 -7.53 -8.89
N ILE A 21 26.59 -6.33 -9.40
CA ILE A 21 26.13 -5.06 -8.81
C ILE A 21 24.61 -4.92 -8.96
N MET A 22 24.07 -5.32 -10.11
CA MET A 22 22.63 -5.31 -10.35
C MET A 22 22.03 -6.62 -9.87
N THR A 23 20.88 -6.52 -9.19
CA THR A 23 20.13 -7.67 -8.72
C THR A 23 19.76 -8.58 -9.90
N PRO A 24 20.15 -9.87 -9.88
CA PRO A 24 19.73 -10.81 -10.90
C PRO A 24 18.20 -10.97 -10.96
N ILE A 25 17.70 -11.38 -12.12
CA ILE A 25 16.29 -11.71 -12.30
C ILE A 25 16.07 -13.18 -11.92
N PHE A 26 15.47 -13.43 -10.76
CA PHE A 26 15.19 -14.77 -10.27
C PHE A 26 13.89 -15.31 -10.87
N GLN A 27 13.99 -15.90 -12.06
CA GLN A 27 12.89 -16.61 -12.74
C GLN A 27 12.82 -18.08 -12.30
N THR A 28 12.76 -18.32 -11.00
CA THR A 28 12.53 -19.64 -10.41
C THR A 28 11.29 -19.62 -9.52
N SER A 29 10.59 -20.74 -9.44
CA SER A 29 9.39 -20.89 -8.61
C SER A 29 9.73 -21.29 -7.16
N THR A 30 10.77 -22.10 -6.95
CA THR A 30 11.13 -22.70 -5.67
C THR A 30 12.63 -22.65 -5.42
N TYR A 31 13.02 -22.84 -4.16
CA TYR A 31 14.41 -22.77 -3.72
C TYR A 31 14.77 -24.03 -2.92
N VAL A 32 16.02 -24.48 -3.05
CA VAL A 32 16.53 -25.64 -2.33
C VAL A 32 16.49 -25.41 -0.82
N GLN A 33 16.03 -26.42 -0.08
CA GLN A 33 16.10 -26.48 1.37
C GLN A 33 17.05 -27.59 1.78
N ALA A 34 17.89 -27.35 2.79
CA ALA A 34 18.81 -28.37 3.32
C ALA A 34 18.05 -29.48 4.04
N ALA A 35 16.90 -29.14 4.64
CA ALA A 35 15.90 -30.02 5.20
C ALA A 35 14.54 -29.28 5.20
N PRO A 36 13.40 -29.94 5.45
CA PRO A 36 12.11 -29.26 5.57
C PRO A 36 12.15 -28.10 6.58
N GLY A 37 11.86 -26.87 6.14
CA GLY A 37 11.91 -25.67 6.97
C GLY A 37 13.32 -25.10 7.21
N ASN A 38 14.37 -25.72 6.65
CA ASN A 38 15.75 -25.24 6.73
C ASN A 38 16.20 -24.69 5.36
N HIS A 39 15.93 -23.41 5.13
CA HIS A 39 16.19 -22.70 3.89
C HIS A 39 17.01 -21.42 4.12
N LYS A 40 17.62 -20.88 3.05
CA LYS A 40 18.43 -19.65 3.10
C LYS A 40 17.58 -18.37 3.04
N GLY A 41 16.44 -18.37 3.71
CA GLY A 41 15.47 -17.26 3.67
C GLY A 41 14.41 -17.34 2.56
N TYR A 42 14.63 -18.06 1.46
CA TYR A 42 13.64 -18.23 0.39
C TYR A 42 13.20 -19.69 0.26
N GLU A 43 11.89 -19.90 0.05
CA GLU A 43 11.27 -21.22 -0.13
C GLU A 43 10.44 -21.31 -1.42
N TYR A 44 9.57 -20.33 -1.66
CA TYR A 44 8.64 -20.29 -2.78
C TYR A 44 8.41 -18.86 -3.25
N ALA A 45 8.48 -18.64 -4.56
CA ALA A 45 8.55 -17.31 -5.17
C ALA A 45 7.30 -16.44 -4.95
N ARG A 46 6.13 -17.06 -4.74
CA ARG A 46 4.92 -16.32 -4.36
C ARG A 46 5.09 -15.69 -2.97
N THR A 47 5.65 -16.40 -2.01
CA THR A 47 5.90 -15.91 -0.64
C THR A 47 6.99 -14.83 -0.66
N GLN A 48 8.17 -15.16 -1.21
CA GLN A 48 9.31 -14.26 -1.31
C GLN A 48 10.15 -14.60 -2.55
N ASN A 49 10.69 -13.57 -3.21
CA ASN A 49 11.56 -13.71 -4.38
C ASN A 49 12.67 -12.65 -4.27
N PRO A 50 13.95 -12.98 -4.50
CA PRO A 50 15.04 -12.02 -4.29
C PRO A 50 14.90 -10.74 -5.12
N THR A 51 14.53 -10.85 -6.39
CA THR A 51 14.28 -9.69 -7.26
C THR A 51 13.16 -8.79 -6.70
N ARG A 52 12.04 -9.39 -6.25
CA ARG A 52 10.94 -8.65 -5.63
C ARG A 52 11.30 -8.06 -4.26
N THR A 53 12.14 -8.76 -3.50
CA THR A 53 12.56 -8.33 -2.15
C THR A 53 13.35 -7.03 -2.22
N VAL A 54 14.28 -6.93 -3.17
CA VAL A 54 15.04 -5.69 -3.43
C VAL A 54 14.09 -4.54 -3.79
N LEU A 55 13.15 -4.75 -4.72
CA LEU A 55 12.16 -3.73 -5.09
C LEU A 55 11.32 -3.27 -3.88
N GLN A 56 10.83 -4.21 -3.08
CA GLN A 56 10.05 -3.93 -1.87
C GLN A 56 10.85 -3.11 -0.86
N ASN A 57 12.12 -3.45 -0.63
CA ASN A 57 12.99 -2.73 0.30
C ASN A 57 13.34 -1.33 -0.22
N ASN A 58 13.56 -1.18 -1.52
CA ASN A 58 13.80 0.12 -2.16
C ASN A 58 12.58 1.03 -2.01
N LEU A 59 11.39 0.56 -2.39
CA LEU A 59 10.14 1.33 -2.26
C LEU A 59 9.84 1.70 -0.81
N ALA A 60 10.06 0.80 0.15
CA ALA A 60 9.92 1.09 1.58
C ALA A 60 10.84 2.24 2.00
N ALA A 61 12.11 2.21 1.58
CA ALA A 61 13.07 3.26 1.91
C ALA A 61 12.72 4.62 1.28
N LEU A 62 12.14 4.63 0.08
CA LEU A 62 11.68 5.85 -0.60
C LEU A 62 10.49 6.49 0.14
N GLU A 63 9.51 5.69 0.53
CA GLU A 63 8.34 6.14 1.32
C GLU A 63 8.64 6.37 2.81
N ASN A 64 9.91 6.22 3.23
CA ASN A 64 10.32 6.19 4.65
C ASN A 64 9.51 5.17 5.50
N GLY A 65 9.01 4.13 4.85
CA GLY A 65 8.33 3.00 5.48
C GLY A 65 9.31 1.97 6.03
N LYS A 66 8.81 1.13 6.94
CA LYS A 66 9.56 -0.04 7.46
C LYS A 66 9.50 -1.24 6.51
N PHE A 67 8.44 -1.34 5.72
CA PHE A 67 8.14 -2.49 4.88
C PHE A 67 7.55 -2.02 3.56
N GLY A 68 7.75 -2.83 2.51
CA GLY A 68 7.14 -2.67 1.19
C GLY A 68 6.59 -4.01 0.70
N LEU A 69 5.50 -3.96 -0.05
CA LEU A 69 4.85 -5.15 -0.64
C LEU A 69 4.50 -4.83 -2.09
N CYS A 70 4.89 -5.72 -3.01
CA CYS A 70 4.61 -5.55 -4.43
C CYS A 70 3.49 -6.49 -4.88
N PHE A 71 2.57 -5.95 -5.67
CA PHE A 71 1.40 -6.65 -6.19
C PHE A 71 1.41 -6.62 -7.72
N SER A 72 0.56 -7.45 -8.34
CA SER A 72 0.44 -7.52 -9.80
C SER A 72 -0.22 -6.28 -10.43
N SER A 73 -0.88 -5.44 -9.63
CA SER A 73 -1.49 -4.18 -10.05
C SER A 73 -1.81 -3.29 -8.84
N GLY A 74 -2.15 -2.02 -9.08
CA GLY A 74 -2.69 -1.13 -8.04
C GLY A 74 -3.96 -1.69 -7.39
N LEU A 75 -4.88 -2.26 -8.18
CA LEU A 75 -6.07 -2.93 -7.64
C LEU A 75 -5.74 -4.18 -6.81
N GLY A 76 -4.65 -4.88 -7.11
CA GLY A 76 -4.17 -5.99 -6.27
C GLY A 76 -3.69 -5.51 -4.90
N ALA A 77 -3.09 -4.32 -4.83
CA ALA A 77 -2.73 -3.69 -3.56
C ALA A 77 -3.99 -3.20 -2.81
N THR A 78 -4.92 -2.52 -3.49
CA THR A 78 -6.21 -2.12 -2.92
C THR A 78 -6.97 -3.32 -2.35
N ASP A 79 -7.06 -4.41 -3.10
CA ASP A 79 -7.68 -5.66 -2.69
C ASP A 79 -7.06 -6.22 -1.40
N ALA A 80 -5.73 -6.22 -1.29
CA ALA A 80 -5.03 -6.65 -0.09
C ALA A 80 -5.31 -5.76 1.13
N VAL A 81 -5.42 -4.43 0.94
CA VAL A 81 -5.74 -3.49 2.03
C VAL A 81 -7.18 -3.68 2.51
N ILE A 82 -8.15 -3.79 1.61
CA ILE A 82 -9.56 -3.97 2.01
C ILE A 82 -9.80 -5.32 2.69
N LYS A 83 -9.02 -6.36 2.35
CA LYS A 83 -9.05 -7.67 3.04
C LYS A 83 -8.56 -7.64 4.49
N LEU A 84 -8.02 -6.53 4.98
CA LEU A 84 -7.76 -6.33 6.42
C LEU A 84 -9.05 -6.13 7.22
N LEU A 85 -10.15 -5.81 6.55
CA LEU A 85 -11.44 -5.49 7.14
C LEU A 85 -12.33 -6.73 7.27
N SER A 86 -13.26 -6.67 8.21
CA SER A 86 -14.29 -7.68 8.44
C SER A 86 -15.68 -7.20 7.97
N PRO A 87 -16.63 -8.12 7.69
CA PRO A 87 -18.01 -7.75 7.44
C PRO A 87 -18.57 -6.88 8.56
N GLY A 88 -19.17 -5.74 8.21
CA GLY A 88 -19.69 -4.74 9.15
C GLY A 88 -18.75 -3.57 9.43
N ASP A 89 -17.47 -3.66 9.06
CA ASP A 89 -16.54 -2.54 9.14
C ASP A 89 -16.87 -1.46 8.09
N GLU A 90 -16.56 -0.21 8.44
CA GLU A 90 -16.81 0.96 7.60
C GLU A 90 -15.50 1.59 7.08
N VAL A 91 -15.52 1.94 5.80
CA VAL A 91 -14.49 2.71 5.10
C VAL A 91 -15.04 4.08 4.75
N ILE A 92 -14.34 5.14 5.14
CA ILE A 92 -14.61 6.50 4.64
C ILE A 92 -13.61 6.76 3.53
N SER A 93 -14.10 7.01 2.32
CA SER A 93 -13.26 7.25 1.13
C SER A 93 -13.49 8.66 0.60
N THR A 94 -12.47 9.26 -0.01
CA THR A 94 -12.69 10.45 -0.86
C THR A 94 -13.73 10.11 -1.94
N ASN A 95 -14.60 11.07 -2.24
CA ASN A 95 -15.65 10.93 -3.26
C ASN A 95 -15.14 11.13 -4.69
N ASP A 96 -13.95 11.68 -4.84
CA ASP A 96 -13.21 11.76 -6.09
C ASP A 96 -11.97 10.88 -5.98
N LEU A 97 -11.96 9.78 -6.74
CA LEU A 97 -10.95 8.74 -6.71
C LEU A 97 -10.94 7.98 -8.02
N TYR A 98 -9.85 7.25 -8.25
CA TYR A 98 -9.76 6.31 -9.36
C TYR A 98 -11.01 5.41 -9.46
N GLY A 99 -11.68 5.42 -10.61
CA GLY A 99 -12.94 4.68 -10.81
C GLY A 99 -12.83 3.16 -10.61
N GLY A 100 -11.63 2.58 -10.72
CA GLY A 100 -11.40 1.18 -10.34
C GLY A 100 -11.49 0.94 -8.83
N SER A 101 -11.01 1.89 -8.01
CA SER A 101 -11.13 1.85 -6.54
C SER A 101 -12.60 1.93 -6.12
N TYR A 102 -13.35 2.88 -6.68
CA TYR A 102 -14.81 2.95 -6.46
C TYR A 102 -15.53 1.64 -6.84
N ARG A 103 -15.16 1.07 -7.99
CA ARG A 103 -15.77 -0.16 -8.49
C ARG A 103 -15.45 -1.38 -7.62
N ILE A 104 -14.21 -1.56 -7.16
CA ILE A 104 -13.88 -2.71 -6.30
C ILE A 104 -14.57 -2.57 -4.93
N PHE A 105 -14.68 -1.37 -4.37
CA PHE A 105 -15.42 -1.11 -3.13
C PHE A 105 -16.89 -1.50 -3.27
N THR A 106 -17.60 -0.91 -4.25
CA THR A 106 -19.06 -1.05 -4.38
C THR A 106 -19.53 -2.33 -5.05
N LYS A 107 -18.77 -2.87 -6.01
CA LYS A 107 -19.19 -4.06 -6.78
C LYS A 107 -18.60 -5.36 -6.25
N VAL A 108 -17.56 -5.30 -5.42
CA VAL A 108 -16.93 -6.49 -4.84
C VAL A 108 -17.07 -6.53 -3.33
N TYR A 109 -16.73 -5.47 -2.60
CA TYR A 109 -16.63 -5.56 -1.13
C TYR A 109 -17.92 -5.21 -0.38
N GLU A 110 -18.81 -4.40 -0.94
CA GLU A 110 -20.13 -4.15 -0.34
C GLU A 110 -20.95 -5.44 -0.19
N LYS A 111 -20.92 -6.33 -1.19
CA LYS A 111 -21.57 -7.65 -1.11
C LYS A 111 -20.96 -8.58 -0.06
N TYR A 112 -19.71 -8.33 0.34
CA TYR A 112 -19.04 -9.06 1.44
C TYR A 112 -19.20 -8.37 2.80
N GLY A 113 -20.03 -7.32 2.87
CA GLY A 113 -20.45 -6.70 4.13
C GLY A 113 -19.61 -5.52 4.59
N VAL A 114 -18.55 -5.12 3.86
CA VAL A 114 -17.84 -3.86 4.14
C VAL A 114 -18.72 -2.69 3.71
N LYS A 115 -18.79 -1.64 4.51
CA LYS A 115 -19.61 -0.45 4.24
C LYS A 115 -18.72 0.70 3.79
N PHE A 116 -19.16 1.44 2.79
CA PHE A 116 -18.38 2.55 2.23
C PHE A 116 -19.17 3.86 2.34
N GLN A 117 -18.50 4.92 2.80
CA GLN A 117 -19.01 6.28 2.80
C GLN A 117 -18.08 7.13 1.94
N PHE A 118 -18.60 7.71 0.87
CA PHE A 118 -17.83 8.57 -0.04
C PHE A 118 -18.09 10.03 0.32
N VAL A 119 -17.07 10.75 0.78
CA VAL A 119 -17.21 12.13 1.28
C VAL A 119 -16.25 13.09 0.57
N PRO A 120 -16.63 14.36 0.35
CA PRO A 120 -15.69 15.40 -0.08
C PRO A 120 -14.66 15.66 1.03
N MET A 121 -13.39 15.36 0.76
CA MET A 121 -12.33 15.40 1.78
C MET A 121 -11.49 16.70 1.77
N THR A 122 -11.81 17.68 0.92
CA THR A 122 -11.14 18.99 0.90
C THR A 122 -11.38 19.79 2.19
N ASP A 123 -12.46 19.48 2.91
CA ASP A 123 -12.69 19.90 4.30
C ASP A 123 -12.70 18.67 5.22
N VAL A 124 -11.73 18.60 6.14
CA VAL A 124 -11.58 17.50 7.10
C VAL A 124 -12.82 17.30 7.99
N LYS A 125 -13.64 18.33 8.18
CA LYS A 125 -14.90 18.23 8.95
C LYS A 125 -15.89 17.26 8.33
N ASN A 126 -15.89 17.11 7.01
CA ASN A 126 -16.75 16.13 6.34
C ASN A 126 -16.37 14.69 6.71
N ILE A 127 -15.08 14.45 6.93
CA ILE A 127 -14.58 13.15 7.40
C ILE A 127 -14.98 12.96 8.87
N GLU A 128 -14.77 13.98 9.71
CA GLU A 128 -15.14 13.97 11.13
C GLU A 128 -16.62 13.63 11.33
N ASN A 129 -17.51 14.26 10.56
CA ASN A 129 -18.96 14.02 10.61
C ASN A 129 -19.36 12.61 10.15
N ALA A 130 -18.54 11.95 9.32
CA ALA A 130 -18.80 10.61 8.80
C ALA A 130 -18.22 9.48 9.69
N VAL A 131 -17.34 9.81 10.64
CA VAL A 131 -16.75 8.84 11.57
C VAL A 131 -17.82 8.20 12.45
N THR A 132 -17.79 6.87 12.52
CA THR A 132 -18.62 6.08 13.43
C THR A 132 -17.73 5.12 14.24
N LYS A 133 -18.34 4.41 15.20
CA LYS A 133 -17.64 3.33 15.94
C LYS A 133 -17.21 2.16 15.05
N LYS A 134 -17.78 2.04 13.85
CA LYS A 134 -17.47 1.00 12.86
C LYS A 134 -16.41 1.43 11.86
N THR A 135 -16.02 2.71 11.82
CA THR A 135 -14.96 3.18 10.92
C THR A 135 -13.64 2.49 11.26
N LYS A 136 -13.09 1.74 10.30
CA LYS A 136 -11.80 1.03 10.43
C LYS A 136 -10.75 1.50 9.44
N LEU A 137 -11.17 2.17 8.37
CA LEU A 137 -10.27 2.67 7.34
C LEU A 137 -10.74 4.03 6.83
N ILE A 138 -9.80 4.96 6.67
CA ILE A 138 -9.98 6.19 5.92
C ILE A 138 -9.10 6.08 4.67
N TRP A 139 -9.71 6.09 3.49
CA TRP A 139 -9.06 5.96 2.19
C TRP A 139 -8.97 7.33 1.50
N VAL A 140 -7.75 7.82 1.35
CA VAL A 140 -7.43 9.14 0.77
C VAL A 140 -6.71 8.94 -0.55
N GLU A 141 -6.99 9.79 -1.54
CA GLU A 141 -6.20 9.93 -2.77
C GLU A 141 -5.90 11.43 -2.92
N THR A 142 -4.64 11.84 -3.02
CA THR A 142 -4.29 13.27 -3.14
C THR A 142 -2.98 13.45 -3.92
N PRO A 143 -2.97 14.18 -5.06
CA PRO A 143 -4.14 14.75 -5.74
C PRO A 143 -5.14 13.66 -6.20
N THR A 144 -6.44 13.96 -6.14
CA THR A 144 -7.49 13.00 -6.56
C THR A 144 -7.54 12.81 -8.08
N ASN A 145 -7.94 11.63 -8.54
CA ASN A 145 -8.23 11.37 -9.96
C ASN A 145 -9.74 11.44 -10.25
N PRO A 146 -10.22 12.24 -11.22
CA PRO A 146 -9.43 13.08 -12.13
C PRO A 146 -9.35 14.56 -11.75
N LEU A 147 -10.05 15.01 -10.70
CA LEU A 147 -10.26 16.46 -10.47
C LEU A 147 -9.08 17.14 -9.78
N MET A 148 -8.05 16.39 -9.36
CA MET A 148 -6.82 16.90 -8.77
C MET A 148 -7.04 17.68 -7.46
N ASN A 149 -8.05 17.30 -6.68
CA ASN A 149 -8.30 17.89 -5.38
C ASN A 149 -7.17 17.53 -4.41
N ILE A 150 -6.81 18.48 -3.54
CA ILE A 150 -5.78 18.29 -2.51
C ILE A 150 -6.45 18.05 -1.16
N ILE A 151 -5.96 17.04 -0.44
CA ILE A 151 -6.45 16.65 0.88
C ILE A 151 -5.30 16.81 1.89
N ASP A 152 -5.57 17.46 3.03
CA ASP A 152 -4.58 17.62 4.10
C ASP A 152 -4.36 16.28 4.83
N ILE A 153 -3.33 15.55 4.41
CA ILE A 153 -2.95 14.24 4.98
C ILE A 153 -2.69 14.35 6.49
N ALA A 154 -2.09 15.44 6.98
CA ALA A 154 -1.75 15.58 8.39
C ALA A 154 -3.00 15.75 9.26
N ALA A 155 -3.98 16.54 8.80
CA ALA A 155 -5.27 16.69 9.44
C ALA A 155 -6.04 15.36 9.48
N VAL A 156 -6.08 14.63 8.34
CA VAL A 156 -6.74 13.32 8.26
C VAL A 156 -6.04 12.29 9.14
N ALA A 157 -4.71 12.29 9.20
CA ALA A 157 -3.94 11.38 10.05
C ALA A 157 -4.25 11.58 11.55
N LYS A 158 -4.40 12.83 11.99
CA LYS A 158 -4.82 13.14 13.36
C LYS A 158 -6.22 12.58 13.66
N LEU A 159 -7.15 12.75 12.72
CA LEU A 159 -8.52 12.24 12.87
C LEU A 159 -8.55 10.69 12.87
N ALA A 160 -7.86 10.04 11.93
CA ALA A 160 -7.76 8.58 11.85
C ALA A 160 -7.22 7.98 13.15
N LYS A 161 -6.17 8.59 13.72
CA LYS A 161 -5.60 8.18 15.00
C LYS A 161 -6.60 8.35 16.15
N ALA A 162 -7.35 9.46 16.18
CA ALA A 162 -8.35 9.71 17.21
C ALA A 162 -9.54 8.74 17.15
N SER A 163 -9.91 8.28 15.96
CA SER A 163 -11.00 7.31 15.75
C SER A 163 -10.56 5.84 15.83
N GLY A 164 -9.24 5.58 15.93
CA GLY A 164 -8.70 4.22 15.91
C GLY A 164 -8.78 3.55 14.52
N ALA A 165 -8.93 4.33 13.46
CA ALA A 165 -8.97 3.85 12.08
C ALA A 165 -7.57 3.83 11.45
N ILE A 166 -7.36 2.93 10.49
CA ILE A 166 -6.19 2.95 9.62
C ILE A 166 -6.36 4.11 8.63
N LEU A 167 -5.29 4.84 8.34
CA LEU A 167 -5.23 5.77 7.22
C LEU A 167 -4.48 5.11 6.06
N CYS A 168 -5.13 5.03 4.90
CA CYS A 168 -4.50 4.64 3.64
C CYS A 168 -4.49 5.86 2.70
N VAL A 169 -3.33 6.17 2.14
CA VAL A 169 -3.16 7.22 1.14
C VAL A 169 -2.70 6.57 -0.17
N ASP A 170 -3.53 6.66 -1.20
CA ASP A 170 -3.12 6.36 -2.56
C ASP A 170 -2.26 7.51 -3.08
N ASN A 171 -0.94 7.28 -3.11
CA ASN A 171 0.08 8.26 -3.47
C ASN A 171 0.48 8.17 -4.96
N THR A 172 -0.33 7.52 -5.80
CA THR A 172 0.03 7.22 -7.19
C THR A 172 0.40 8.47 -8.00
N PHE A 173 -0.32 9.57 -7.83
CA PHE A 173 -0.08 10.81 -8.60
C PHE A 173 1.15 11.58 -8.12
N ALA A 174 1.42 11.58 -6.81
CA ALA A 174 2.47 12.42 -6.22
C ALA A 174 3.84 11.74 -6.22
N SER A 175 3.90 10.40 -6.06
CA SER A 175 5.13 9.63 -5.79
C SER A 175 5.80 10.01 -4.45
N PRO A 176 6.78 9.23 -3.95
CA PRO A 176 7.49 9.56 -2.71
C PRO A 176 8.53 10.69 -2.85
N TYR A 177 8.60 11.37 -4.00
CA TYR A 177 9.65 12.37 -4.26
C TYR A 177 9.51 13.65 -3.43
N LEU A 178 8.27 14.01 -3.07
CA LEU A 178 7.90 15.28 -2.43
C LEU A 178 8.28 15.34 -0.95
#